data_AF-A0A2V6K7D6-F1
#
_entry.id   AF-A0A2V6K7D6-F1
#
_cell.length_a   1.000
_cell.length_b   1.000
_cell.length_c   1.000
_cell.angle_alpha   90.00
_cell.angle_beta   90.00
_cell.angle_gamma   90.00
#
_symmetry.space_group_name_H-M   'P 1'
#
loop_
_entity.id
_entity.type
_entity.pdbx_description
1 polymer ?
#
loop_
_entity_poly.entity_id
_entity_poly.type
_entity_poly.pdbx_seq_one_letter_code
_entity_poly.pdbx_strand_id
1 'polypeptide(L)'
;MAFDSAGNLFVATNLCDDTTWCHPKILKIMPGGAPNSFATIPDSFFAQGVAIDCSDNLFVMAIGWSDNVSIIFKLTPQGGRRSFGFVPGHGLGLAFDNAGNLFAADATNQTIYKFTPDGTRSIFVGPEAFTSSESCPIGLAFDQFGNLFVSTVVFPGNNDRILKFTPRGVKRTFASGLPSPRGLTFDSAGKLFVADIPPRFGGDILRFTRDGMPTVFASQIDVPQENGGPEYLVIQPALR
;
A
#
# COMPACT_ATOMS: atom_id res chain seq x y z
N MET A 1 1.30 -0.89 -6.18
CA MET A 1 1.00 -1.64 -7.42
C MET A 1 -0.26 -2.47 -7.22
N ALA A 2 -1.00 -2.82 -8.28
CA ALA A 2 -2.19 -3.67 -8.19
C ALA A 2 -2.46 -4.38 -9.53
N PHE A 3 -3.09 -5.56 -9.51
CA PHE A 3 -3.52 -6.27 -10.71
C PHE A 3 -5.02 -6.09 -10.96
N ASP A 4 -5.41 -5.92 -12.22
CA ASP A 4 -6.82 -6.07 -12.63
C ASP A 4 -7.18 -7.54 -12.90
N SER A 5 -8.47 -7.80 -13.14
CA SER A 5 -8.99 -9.14 -13.40
C SER A 5 -8.41 -9.82 -14.65
N ALA A 6 -7.87 -9.03 -15.59
CA ALA A 6 -7.21 -9.52 -16.80
C ALA A 6 -5.70 -9.77 -16.60
N GLY A 7 -5.18 -9.56 -15.38
CA GLY A 7 -3.77 -9.74 -15.06
C GLY A 7 -2.87 -8.60 -15.53
N ASN A 8 -3.43 -7.43 -15.86
CA ASN A 8 -2.62 -6.25 -16.12
C ASN A 8 -2.14 -5.65 -14.81
N LEU A 9 -0.86 -5.30 -14.74
CA LEU A 9 -0.26 -4.65 -13.59
C LEU A 9 -0.38 -3.13 -13.72
N PHE A 10 -0.89 -2.49 -12.67
CA PHE A 10 -0.92 -1.05 -12.50
C PHE A 10 0.13 -0.60 -11.50
N VAL A 11 0.91 0.41 -11.88
CA VAL A 11 2.01 0.96 -11.09
C VAL A 11 1.84 2.46 -10.99
N ALA A 12 1.77 2.99 -9.77
CA ALA A 12 1.94 4.42 -9.55
C ALA A 12 3.43 4.76 -9.58
N THR A 13 3.78 5.80 -10.31
CA THR A 13 5.17 6.27 -10.47
C THR A 13 5.20 7.78 -10.27
N ASN A 14 6.24 8.29 -9.63
CA ASN A 14 6.47 9.72 -9.46
C ASN A 14 7.81 10.04 -10.11
N LEU A 15 7.77 10.65 -11.29
CA LEU A 15 8.99 11.08 -11.98
C LEU A 15 9.25 12.53 -11.61
N CYS A 16 10.29 12.77 -10.82
CA CYS A 16 10.67 14.10 -10.39
C CYS A 16 11.69 14.70 -11.35
N ASP A 17 11.50 15.96 -11.71
CA ASP A 17 12.47 16.73 -12.47
C ASP A 17 13.46 17.47 -11.54
N ASP A 18 14.43 18.17 -12.14
CA ASP A 18 15.45 18.93 -11.40
C ASP A 18 14.86 20.12 -10.60
N THR A 19 13.56 20.40 -10.72
CA THR A 19 12.86 21.51 -10.06
C THR A 19 12.07 21.09 -8.81
N THR A 20 12.33 19.89 -8.30
CA THR A 20 11.66 19.21 -7.17
C THR A 20 10.19 18.86 -7.37
N TRP A 21 9.62 19.17 -8.54
CA TRP A 21 8.27 18.73 -8.87
C TRP A 21 8.28 17.30 -9.40
N CYS A 22 7.40 16.49 -8.83
CA CYS A 22 7.14 15.15 -9.31
C CYS A 22 5.88 15.12 -10.15
N HIS A 23 5.95 14.39 -11.27
CA HIS A 23 4.86 14.20 -12.20
C HIS A 23 4.27 12.80 -12.01
N PRO A 24 3.23 12.65 -11.17
CA PRO A 24 2.65 11.35 -10.87
C PRO A 24 1.90 10.77 -12.07
N LYS A 25 2.27 9.55 -12.44
CA LYS A 25 1.64 8.78 -13.52
C LYS A 25 1.22 7.41 -13.02
N ILE A 26 0.17 6.89 -13.66
CA ILE A 26 -0.23 5.49 -13.54
C ILE A 26 0.19 4.79 -14.83
N LEU A 27 1.06 3.79 -14.69
CA LEU A 27 1.42 2.89 -15.78
C LEU A 27 0.53 1.66 -15.75
N LYS A 28 0.17 1.15 -16.93
CA LYS A 28 -0.45 -0.16 -17.14
C LYS A 28 0.53 -1.04 -17.92
N ILE A 29 0.78 -2.24 -17.41
CA ILE A 29 1.65 -3.24 -18.01
C ILE A 29 0.78 -4.47 -18.28
N MET A 30 0.59 -4.80 -19.55
CA MET A 30 -0.11 -6.03 -19.94
C MET A 30 0.80 -7.24 -19.76
N PRO A 31 0.27 -8.46 -19.57
CA PRO A 31 1.09 -9.68 -19.53
C PRO A 31 2.04 -9.78 -20.74
N GLY A 32 3.35 -9.81 -20.48
CA GLY A 32 4.39 -9.83 -21.52
C GLY A 32 4.59 -8.54 -22.30
N GLY A 33 3.85 -7.47 -21.99
CA GLY A 33 3.93 -6.17 -22.65
C GLY A 33 4.87 -5.17 -21.96
N ALA A 34 5.21 -4.10 -22.67
CA ALA A 34 5.92 -2.97 -22.10
C ALA A 34 4.99 -2.07 -21.25
N PRO A 35 5.53 -1.31 -20.27
CA PRO A 35 4.75 -0.31 -19.55
C PRO A 35 4.22 0.80 -20.47
N ASN A 36 2.93 1.12 -20.32
CA ASN A 36 2.28 2.21 -21.05
C ASN A 36 1.58 3.17 -20.09
N SER A 37 1.49 4.45 -20.45
CA SER A 37 0.75 5.43 -19.64
C SER A 37 -0.75 5.15 -19.68
N PHE A 38 -1.35 4.90 -18.51
CA PHE A 38 -2.80 4.71 -18.35
C PHE A 38 -3.52 5.99 -17.97
N ALA A 39 -2.96 6.74 -17.02
CA ALA A 39 -3.53 8.00 -16.55
C ALA A 39 -2.47 8.89 -15.89
N THR A 40 -2.77 10.17 -15.76
CA THR A 40 -2.00 11.12 -14.94
C THR A 40 -2.76 11.44 -13.66
N ILE A 41 -2.02 11.75 -12.60
CA ILE A 41 -2.53 12.40 -11.38
C ILE A 41 -2.06 13.88 -11.47
N PRO A 42 -2.78 14.87 -10.90
CA PRO A 42 -2.32 16.26 -10.99
C PRO A 42 -0.97 16.44 -10.31
N ASP A 43 -0.09 17.27 -10.89
CA ASP A 43 1.28 17.51 -10.39
C ASP A 43 1.35 18.15 -8.99
N SER A 44 0.22 18.69 -8.51
CA SER A 44 0.07 19.13 -7.12
C SER A 44 0.01 17.99 -6.10
N PHE A 45 0.15 16.74 -6.54
CA PHE A 45 0.12 15.56 -5.68
C PHE A 45 1.32 14.64 -5.91
N PHE A 46 1.57 13.78 -4.93
CA PHE A 46 2.47 12.63 -5.02
C PHE A 46 1.64 11.34 -4.93
N ALA A 47 1.73 10.47 -5.93
CA ALA A 47 0.99 9.20 -5.94
C ALA A 47 1.66 8.15 -5.03
N GLN A 48 0.85 7.44 -4.26
CA GLN A 48 1.30 6.46 -3.25
C GLN A 48 0.73 5.07 -3.56
N GLY A 49 0.09 4.43 -2.58
CA GLY A 49 -0.54 3.12 -2.73
C GLY A 49 -1.66 3.14 -3.76
N VAL A 50 -1.82 2.01 -4.43
CA VAL A 50 -2.93 1.77 -5.36
C VAL A 50 -3.63 0.46 -5.02
N ALA A 51 -4.94 0.39 -5.26
CA ALA A 51 -5.75 -0.82 -5.09
C ALA A 51 -6.79 -0.89 -6.21
N ILE A 52 -7.26 -2.09 -6.54
CA ILE A 52 -8.28 -2.31 -7.58
C ILE A 52 -9.52 -2.95 -6.97
N ASP A 53 -10.71 -2.45 -7.32
CA ASP A 53 -11.99 -3.06 -6.92
C ASP A 53 -12.38 -4.23 -7.84
N CYS A 54 -13.41 -4.99 -7.46
CA CYS A 54 -13.89 -6.14 -8.25
C CYS A 54 -14.49 -5.78 -9.62
N SER A 55 -14.64 -4.49 -9.92
CA SER A 55 -15.10 -3.96 -11.20
C SER A 55 -13.96 -3.32 -12.00
N ASP A 56 -12.71 -3.66 -11.66
CA ASP A 56 -11.47 -3.17 -12.28
C ASP A 56 -11.27 -1.65 -12.22
N ASN A 57 -11.94 -0.97 -11.29
CA ASN A 57 -11.62 0.43 -11.04
C ASN A 57 -10.37 0.53 -10.18
N LEU A 58 -9.43 1.36 -10.61
CA LEU A 58 -8.21 1.65 -9.89
C LEU A 58 -8.43 2.80 -8.89
N PHE A 59 -7.99 2.60 -7.67
CA PHE A 59 -7.95 3.61 -6.63
C PHE A 59 -6.51 3.98 -6.36
N VAL A 60 -6.23 5.29 -6.34
CA VAL A 60 -4.89 5.84 -6.18
C VAL A 60 -4.91 6.79 -4.99
N MET A 61 -4.09 6.50 -3.98
CA MET A 61 -3.80 7.44 -2.91
C MET A 61 -2.85 8.51 -3.44
N ALA A 62 -3.16 9.78 -3.18
CA ALA A 62 -2.37 10.91 -3.65
C ALA A 62 -2.24 11.96 -2.54
N ILE A 63 -1.00 12.24 -2.10
CA ILE A 63 -0.70 13.20 -1.03
C ILE A 63 -0.54 14.60 -1.63
N GLY A 64 -1.24 15.59 -1.11
CA GLY A 64 -1.08 16.98 -1.50
C GLY A 64 0.19 17.60 -0.93
N TRP A 65 0.96 18.31 -1.77
CA TRP A 65 2.22 18.95 -1.33
C TRP A 65 2.01 20.12 -0.35
N SER A 66 0.86 20.81 -0.44
CA SER A 66 0.64 22.10 0.22
C SER A 66 -0.09 22.04 1.55
N ASP A 67 -0.91 21.01 1.78
CA ASP A 67 -1.87 20.98 2.88
C ASP A 67 -1.80 19.71 3.74
N ASN A 68 -0.87 18.79 3.45
CA ASN A 68 -0.75 17.48 4.11
C ASN A 68 -2.06 16.66 4.10
N VAL A 69 -3.00 16.97 3.21
CA VAL A 69 -4.24 16.21 3.01
C VAL A 69 -4.05 15.29 1.81
N SER A 70 -4.57 14.08 1.91
CA SER A 70 -4.53 13.12 0.81
C SER A 70 -5.90 12.92 0.17
N ILE A 71 -5.91 12.75 -1.13
CA ILE A 71 -7.09 12.41 -1.93
C ILE A 71 -6.95 10.96 -2.41
N ILE A 72 -8.05 10.23 -2.35
CA ILE A 72 -8.18 8.96 -3.06
C ILE A 72 -8.87 9.25 -4.39
N PHE A 73 -8.17 9.06 -5.50
CA PHE A 73 -8.77 9.11 -6.83
C PHE A 73 -9.31 7.74 -7.22
N LYS A 74 -10.51 7.68 -7.80
CA LYS A 74 -11.04 6.50 -8.50
C LYS A 74 -10.93 6.71 -10.00
N LEU A 75 -10.34 5.73 -10.69
CA LEU A 75 -10.18 5.69 -12.14
C LEU A 75 -10.97 4.50 -12.68
N THR A 76 -11.81 4.73 -13.68
CA THR A 76 -12.51 3.65 -14.39
C THR A 76 -11.55 2.84 -15.25
N PRO A 77 -11.91 1.62 -15.70
CA PRO A 77 -11.08 0.85 -16.64
C PRO A 77 -10.71 1.59 -17.93
N GLN A 78 -11.50 2.60 -18.32
CA GLN A 78 -11.27 3.46 -19.48
C GLN A 78 -10.42 4.71 -19.15
N GLY A 79 -9.94 4.85 -17.91
CA GLY A 79 -9.09 5.96 -17.46
C GLY A 79 -9.85 7.18 -16.94
N GLY A 80 -11.19 7.13 -16.83
CA GLY A 80 -11.99 8.23 -16.30
C GLY A 80 -11.72 8.45 -14.81
N ARG A 81 -11.14 9.60 -14.44
CA ARG A 81 -10.71 9.92 -13.06
C ARG A 81 -11.72 10.82 -12.33
N ARG A 82 -12.02 10.50 -11.07
CA ARG A 82 -12.74 11.38 -10.14
C ARG A 82 -12.21 11.23 -8.72
N SER A 83 -12.47 12.22 -7.86
CA SER A 83 -12.24 12.07 -6.41
C SER A 83 -13.22 11.06 -5.82
N PHE A 84 -12.73 10.18 -4.97
CA PHE A 84 -13.53 9.18 -4.26
C PHE A 84 -13.69 9.50 -2.77
N GLY A 85 -12.62 9.96 -2.14
CA GLY A 85 -12.60 10.29 -0.72
C GLY A 85 -11.33 11.02 -0.31
N PHE A 86 -11.27 11.46 0.94
CA PHE A 86 -10.16 12.22 1.49
C PHE A 86 -9.63 11.55 2.76
N VAL A 87 -8.32 11.59 2.97
CA VAL A 87 -7.62 11.21 4.20
C VAL A 87 -7.00 12.49 4.79
N PRO A 88 -7.25 12.83 6.07
CA PRO A 88 -6.84 14.13 6.62
C PRO A 88 -5.33 14.34 6.71
N GLY A 89 -4.54 13.27 6.75
CA GLY A 89 -3.08 13.31 6.78
C GLY A 89 -2.43 12.70 5.55
N HIS A 90 -1.20 12.20 5.72
CA HIS A 90 -0.42 11.50 4.70
C HIS A 90 -0.95 10.08 4.49
N GLY A 91 -1.72 9.92 3.42
CA GLY A 91 -2.24 8.64 2.99
C GLY A 91 -1.17 7.80 2.30
N LEU A 92 -1.00 6.55 2.71
CA LEU A 92 -0.04 5.63 2.09
C LEU A 92 -0.75 4.44 1.42
N GLY A 93 -0.85 3.32 2.11
CA GLY A 93 -1.42 2.08 1.59
C GLY A 93 -2.95 2.11 1.44
N LEU A 94 -3.41 1.34 0.47
CA LEU A 94 -4.82 1.08 0.17
C LEU A 94 -5.05 -0.43 0.11
N ALA A 95 -6.18 -0.91 0.63
CA ALA A 95 -6.59 -2.31 0.48
C ALA A 95 -8.11 -2.45 0.51
N PHE A 96 -8.66 -3.35 -0.31
CA PHE A 96 -10.07 -3.69 -0.27
C PHE A 96 -10.32 -4.87 0.67
N ASP A 97 -11.41 -4.80 1.45
CA ASP A 97 -11.97 -5.98 2.09
C ASP A 97 -12.85 -6.79 1.11
N ASN A 98 -13.24 -8.00 1.51
CA ASN A 98 -14.09 -8.87 0.69
C ASN A 98 -15.51 -8.33 0.47
N ALA A 99 -15.94 -7.30 1.22
CA ALA A 99 -17.23 -6.64 1.05
C ALA A 99 -17.12 -5.41 0.13
N GLY A 100 -15.95 -5.14 -0.46
CA GLY A 100 -15.72 -4.02 -1.37
C GLY A 100 -15.52 -2.68 -0.68
N ASN A 101 -15.27 -2.67 0.63
CA ASN A 101 -14.88 -1.44 1.34
C ASN A 101 -13.39 -1.19 1.16
N LEU A 102 -13.02 0.06 0.89
CA LEU A 102 -11.63 0.48 0.77
C LEU A 102 -11.10 0.92 2.14
N PHE A 103 -9.95 0.40 2.52
CA PHE A 103 -9.22 0.81 3.72
C PHE A 103 -8.01 1.64 3.31
N ALA A 104 -7.74 2.70 4.05
CA ALA A 104 -6.65 3.63 3.79
C ALA A 104 -5.86 3.92 5.06
N ALA A 105 -4.54 3.85 4.97
CA ALA A 105 -3.64 4.18 6.06
C ALA A 105 -3.35 5.68 6.06
N ASP A 106 -3.65 6.37 7.17
CA ASP A 106 -3.16 7.72 7.46
C ASP A 106 -1.93 7.60 8.36
N ALA A 107 -0.76 7.79 7.74
CA ALA A 107 0.51 7.59 8.41
C ALA A 107 0.75 8.63 9.52
N THR A 108 0.42 9.90 9.23
CA THR A 108 0.63 11.01 10.15
C THR A 108 -0.31 11.00 11.35
N ASN A 109 -1.59 10.64 11.12
CA ASN A 109 -2.59 10.62 12.20
C ASN A 109 -2.75 9.23 12.83
N GLN A 110 -1.93 8.25 12.43
CA GLN A 110 -1.96 6.87 12.95
C GLN A 110 -3.38 6.29 12.96
N THR A 111 -4.09 6.48 11.85
CA THR A 111 -5.50 6.08 11.74
C THR A 111 -5.68 5.25 10.49
N ILE A 112 -6.44 4.16 10.60
CA ILE A 112 -6.92 3.45 9.42
C ILE A 112 -8.36 3.86 9.18
N TYR A 113 -8.61 4.48 8.04
CA TYR A 113 -9.95 4.82 7.60
C TYR A 113 -10.56 3.68 6.79
N LYS A 114 -11.88 3.53 6.90
CA LYS A 114 -12.70 2.67 6.04
C LYS A 114 -13.61 3.55 5.19
N PHE A 115 -13.73 3.20 3.92
CA PHE A 115 -14.63 3.83 2.97
C PHE A 115 -15.57 2.77 2.42
N THR A 116 -16.87 3.00 2.52
CA THR A 116 -17.87 2.19 1.83
C THR A 116 -17.80 2.42 0.31
N PRO A 117 -18.40 1.55 -0.53
CA PRO A 117 -18.32 1.68 -1.99
C PRO A 117 -18.85 3.01 -2.56
N ASP A 118 -19.70 3.72 -1.82
CA ASP A 118 -20.23 5.04 -2.15
C ASP A 118 -19.28 6.20 -1.74
N GLY A 119 -18.17 5.90 -1.05
CA GLY A 119 -17.18 6.88 -0.59
C GLY A 119 -17.41 7.39 0.84
N THR A 120 -18.41 6.90 1.57
CA THR A 120 -18.63 7.32 2.96
C THR A 120 -17.48 6.84 3.86
N ARG A 121 -16.80 7.80 4.50
CA ARG A 121 -15.63 7.54 5.37
C ARG A 121 -16.04 7.31 6.83
N SER A 122 -15.44 6.32 7.47
CA SER A 122 -15.45 6.10 8.92
C SER A 122 -14.05 5.72 9.42
N ILE A 123 -13.85 5.78 10.74
CA ILE A 123 -12.62 5.27 11.38
C ILE A 123 -12.79 3.77 11.60
N PHE A 124 -11.83 2.97 11.13
CA PHE A 124 -11.76 1.55 11.47
C PHE A 124 -11.02 1.32 12.79
N VAL A 125 -9.81 1.88 12.89
CA VAL A 125 -9.02 1.96 14.13
C VAL A 125 -8.34 3.32 14.19
N GLY A 126 -8.38 3.97 15.36
CA GLY A 126 -7.78 5.28 15.59
C GLY A 126 -6.36 5.22 16.16
N PRO A 127 -5.77 6.38 16.50
CA PRO A 127 -4.40 6.47 17.02
C PRO A 127 -4.19 5.70 18.32
N GLU A 128 -5.23 5.53 19.14
CA GLU A 128 -5.19 4.71 20.37
C GLU A 128 -4.87 3.23 20.10
N ALA A 129 -5.07 2.77 18.87
CA ALA A 129 -4.72 1.43 18.45
C ALA A 129 -3.21 1.28 18.17
N PHE A 130 -2.42 2.36 18.15
CA PHE A 130 -1.00 2.34 17.85
C PHE A 130 -0.19 2.82 19.06
N THR A 131 0.86 2.07 19.40
CA THR A 131 1.84 2.52 20.42
C THR A 131 2.87 3.45 19.79
N SER A 132 3.66 4.14 20.63
CA SER A 132 4.78 4.96 20.15
C SER A 132 5.83 4.18 19.34
N SER A 133 5.89 2.86 19.51
CA SER A 133 6.74 1.95 18.72
C SER A 133 6.05 1.35 17.48
N GLU A 134 4.85 1.84 17.14
CA GLU A 134 4.01 1.38 16.04
C GLU A 134 3.52 2.60 15.22
N SER A 135 4.41 3.56 14.98
CA SER A 135 4.07 4.77 14.22
C SER A 135 3.90 4.49 12.73
N CYS A 136 3.33 5.47 12.02
CA CYS A 136 3.28 5.51 10.56
C CYS A 136 2.79 4.20 9.92
N PRO A 137 1.49 3.86 9.99
CA PRO A 137 0.96 2.76 9.20
C PRO A 137 1.21 3.00 7.70
N ILE A 138 1.83 2.02 7.02
CA ILE A 138 2.22 2.12 5.60
C ILE A 138 1.37 1.21 4.73
N GLY A 139 1.71 -0.08 4.71
CA GLY A 139 1.12 -1.08 3.83
C GLY A 139 -0.08 -1.75 4.48
N LEU A 140 -1.10 -2.05 3.67
CA LEU A 140 -2.33 -2.70 4.09
C LEU A 140 -2.56 -3.96 3.25
N ALA A 141 -2.95 -5.07 3.88
CA ALA A 141 -3.38 -6.28 3.19
C ALA A 141 -4.40 -7.06 4.02
N PHE A 142 -5.44 -7.60 3.38
CA PHE A 142 -6.39 -8.48 4.05
C PHE A 142 -6.00 -9.95 3.90
N ASP A 143 -6.12 -10.72 4.97
CA ASP A 143 -6.12 -12.19 4.87
C ASP A 143 -7.49 -12.72 4.43
N GLN A 144 -7.54 -14.00 4.04
CA GLN A 144 -8.77 -14.67 3.61
C GLN A 144 -9.90 -14.71 4.67
N PHE A 145 -9.56 -14.44 5.94
CA PHE A 145 -10.51 -14.42 7.06
C PHE A 145 -11.00 -12.99 7.36
N GLY A 146 -10.63 -12.01 6.54
CA GLY A 146 -11.02 -10.60 6.68
C GLY A 146 -10.23 -9.84 7.75
N ASN A 147 -9.11 -10.36 8.22
CA ASN A 147 -8.24 -9.61 9.12
C ASN A 147 -7.33 -8.69 8.32
N LEU A 148 -7.17 -7.45 8.79
CA LEU A 148 -6.28 -6.47 8.20
C LEU A 148 -4.88 -6.60 8.79
N PHE A 149 -3.87 -6.73 7.93
CA PHE A 149 -2.46 -6.65 8.27
C PHE A 149 -1.93 -5.29 7.89
N VAL A 150 -1.14 -4.70 8.80
CA VAL A 150 -0.63 -3.33 8.68
C VAL A 150 0.85 -3.34 9.00
N SER A 151 1.69 -2.82 8.10
CA SER A 151 3.09 -2.55 8.41
C SER A 151 3.19 -1.17 9.06
N THR A 152 4.02 -1.07 10.09
CA THR A 152 4.28 0.19 10.83
C THR A 152 5.76 0.44 10.87
N VAL A 153 6.17 1.70 10.71
CA VAL A 153 7.58 2.09 10.67
C VAL A 153 7.86 3.21 11.66
N VAL A 154 8.96 3.10 12.40
CA VAL A 154 9.43 4.09 13.37
C VAL A 154 10.76 4.67 12.92
N PHE A 155 10.86 6.01 12.88
CA PHE A 155 12.10 6.71 12.57
C PHE A 155 12.58 7.59 13.73
N PRO A 156 13.85 7.46 14.17
CA PRO A 156 14.83 6.42 13.81
C PRO A 156 14.49 5.07 14.47
N GLY A 157 14.74 3.95 13.79
CA GLY A 157 14.47 2.62 14.34
C GLY A 157 14.70 1.49 13.33
N ASN A 158 14.72 0.26 13.84
CA ASN A 158 14.78 -0.99 13.06
C ASN A 158 14.06 -2.14 13.81
N ASN A 159 13.07 -1.80 14.63
CA ASN A 159 12.26 -2.74 15.40
C ASN A 159 10.78 -2.60 15.02
N ASP A 160 10.57 -2.48 13.71
CA ASP A 160 9.27 -2.26 13.12
C ASP A 160 8.44 -3.55 13.15
N ARG A 161 7.14 -3.38 12.91
CA ARG A 161 6.15 -4.41 13.19
C ARG A 161 5.21 -4.60 12.02
N ILE A 162 4.65 -5.80 11.99
CA ILE A 162 3.41 -6.08 11.27
C ILE A 162 2.35 -6.30 12.33
N LEU A 163 1.32 -5.47 12.29
CA LEU A 163 0.13 -5.58 13.13
C LEU A 163 -0.95 -6.36 12.41
N LYS A 164 -1.79 -7.06 13.18
CA LYS A 164 -3.00 -7.71 12.68
C LYS A 164 -4.20 -7.18 13.45
N PHE A 165 -5.22 -6.74 12.74
CA PHE A 165 -6.50 -6.32 13.26
C PHE A 165 -7.59 -7.28 12.81
N THR A 166 -8.42 -7.73 13.74
CA THR A 166 -9.63 -8.48 13.38
C THR A 166 -10.64 -7.58 12.66
N PRO A 167 -11.70 -8.12 12.00
CA PRO A 167 -12.77 -7.31 11.44
C PRO A 167 -13.44 -6.35 12.44
N ARG A 168 -13.27 -6.59 13.74
CA ARG A 168 -13.77 -5.73 14.84
C ARG A 168 -12.70 -4.74 15.37
N GLY A 169 -11.55 -4.63 14.71
CA GLY A 169 -10.47 -3.71 15.11
C GLY A 169 -9.62 -4.20 16.28
N VAL A 170 -9.74 -5.45 16.72
CA VAL A 170 -8.92 -5.97 17.83
C VAL A 170 -7.50 -6.22 17.34
N LYS A 171 -6.52 -5.49 17.91
CA LYS A 171 -5.10 -5.56 17.56
C LYS A 171 -4.39 -6.76 18.18
N ARG A 172 -3.45 -7.34 17.43
CA ARG A 172 -2.29 -8.09 17.95
C ARG A 172 -1.05 -7.81 17.09
N THR A 173 0.14 -7.95 17.66
CA THR A 173 1.38 -7.98 16.86
C THR A 173 1.48 -9.33 16.15
N PHE A 174 1.70 -9.32 14.83
CA PHE A 174 1.93 -10.53 14.04
C PHE A 174 3.43 -10.84 13.90
N ALA A 175 4.24 -9.81 13.65
CA ALA A 175 5.69 -9.90 13.59
C ALA A 175 6.33 -8.62 14.13
N SER A 176 7.57 -8.71 14.61
CA SER A 176 8.36 -7.62 15.18
C SER A 176 9.85 -7.79 14.84
N GLY A 177 10.65 -6.76 15.08
CA GLY A 177 12.09 -6.81 14.80
C GLY A 177 12.41 -6.69 13.31
N LEU A 178 11.52 -6.08 12.54
CA LEU A 178 11.73 -5.86 11.12
C LEU A 178 12.48 -4.52 10.90
N PRO A 179 13.43 -4.46 9.97
CA PRO A 179 14.14 -3.23 9.61
C PRO A 179 13.28 -2.07 9.11
N SER A 180 12.43 -2.30 8.09
CA SER A 180 11.50 -1.31 7.55
C SER A 180 10.46 -1.97 6.64
N PRO A 181 9.44 -2.64 7.20
CA PRO A 181 8.40 -3.29 6.42
C PRO A 181 7.52 -2.23 5.74
N ARG A 182 7.33 -2.38 4.43
CA ARG A 182 6.49 -1.49 3.61
C ARG A 182 5.29 -2.23 3.03
N GLY A 183 5.29 -2.53 1.74
CA GLY A 183 4.20 -3.26 1.10
C GLY A 183 3.97 -4.64 1.72
N LEU A 184 2.69 -5.03 1.78
CA LEU A 184 2.23 -6.34 2.24
C LEU A 184 1.34 -6.96 1.17
N THR A 185 1.43 -8.27 0.97
CA THR A 185 0.48 -9.00 0.12
C THR A 185 0.36 -10.46 0.53
N PHE A 186 -0.80 -11.08 0.31
CA PHE A 186 -1.00 -12.50 0.55
C PHE A 186 -0.98 -13.27 -0.77
N ASP A 187 -0.39 -14.47 -0.78
CA ASP A 187 -0.60 -15.42 -1.85
C ASP A 187 -1.93 -16.17 -1.69
N SER A 188 -2.31 -16.96 -2.71
CA SER A 188 -3.53 -17.77 -2.70
C SER A 188 -3.52 -18.90 -1.64
N ALA A 189 -2.35 -19.26 -1.12
CA ALA A 189 -2.21 -20.21 -0.02
C ALA A 189 -2.30 -19.54 1.37
N GLY A 190 -2.47 -18.20 1.42
CA GLY A 190 -2.56 -17.43 2.65
C GLY A 190 -1.22 -17.14 3.33
N LYS A 191 -0.10 -17.22 2.61
CA LYS A 191 1.21 -16.79 3.11
C LYS A 191 1.37 -15.29 2.87
N LEU A 192 1.88 -14.60 3.89
CA LEU A 192 2.16 -13.17 3.81
C LEU A 192 3.57 -12.95 3.23
N PHE A 193 3.66 -12.05 2.26
CA PHE A 193 4.90 -11.53 1.70
C PHE A 193 5.01 -10.04 2.00
N VAL A 194 6.23 -9.60 2.30
CA VAL A 194 6.51 -8.26 2.81
C VAL A 194 7.76 -7.72 2.15
N ALA A 195 7.65 -6.51 1.61
CA ALA A 195 8.80 -5.72 1.22
C ALA A 195 9.45 -5.14 2.48
N ASP A 196 10.72 -5.46 2.73
CA ASP A 196 11.48 -5.00 3.88
C ASP A 196 12.76 -4.27 3.43
N ILE A 197 12.90 -3.01 3.83
CA ILE A 197 13.87 -2.08 3.25
C ILE A 197 14.81 -1.53 4.33
N PRO A 198 15.89 -2.24 4.70
CA PRO A 198 16.87 -1.71 5.62
C PRO A 198 17.52 -0.44 5.04
N PRO A 199 17.75 0.63 5.83
CA PRO A 199 18.23 1.93 5.32
C PRO A 199 19.60 1.95 4.63
N ARG A 200 20.36 0.84 4.64
CA ARG A 200 21.77 0.77 4.21
C ARG A 200 22.13 -0.47 3.40
N PHE A 201 21.17 -1.35 3.14
CA PHE A 201 21.41 -2.61 2.42
C PHE A 201 20.33 -2.79 1.35
N GLY A 202 20.62 -3.59 0.32
CA GLY A 202 19.59 -4.00 -0.64
C GLY A 202 18.41 -4.61 0.12
N GLY A 203 17.19 -4.27 -0.29
CA GLY A 203 16.00 -4.74 0.41
C GLY A 203 15.64 -6.18 0.07
N ASP A 204 14.88 -6.78 0.98
CA ASP A 204 14.46 -8.17 0.89
C ASP A 204 12.95 -8.26 0.70
N ILE A 205 12.50 -9.33 0.03
CA ILE A 205 11.13 -9.80 0.20
C ILE A 205 11.15 -10.89 1.24
N LEU A 206 10.48 -10.64 2.36
CA LEU A 206 10.26 -11.62 3.42
C LEU A 206 8.97 -12.39 3.13
N ARG A 207 8.95 -13.66 3.52
CA ARG A 207 7.76 -14.51 3.52
C ARG A 207 7.55 -15.08 4.91
N PHE A 208 6.31 -14.96 5.40
CA PHE A 208 5.92 -15.39 6.73
C PHE A 208 5.05 -16.65 6.68
N THR A 209 5.27 -17.55 7.65
CA THR A 209 4.31 -18.61 7.97
C THR A 209 3.19 -18.06 8.84
N ARG A 210 2.17 -18.88 9.13
CA ARG A 210 1.02 -18.48 9.97
C ARG A 210 1.42 -18.05 11.39
N ASP A 211 2.59 -18.47 11.85
CA ASP A 211 3.12 -18.22 13.20
C ASP A 211 3.95 -16.93 13.30
N GLY A 212 4.07 -16.16 12.20
CA GLY A 212 4.71 -14.84 12.23
C GLY A 212 6.24 -14.85 12.15
N MET A 213 6.86 -16.00 11.90
CA MET A 213 8.31 -16.10 11.69
C MET A 213 8.67 -15.81 10.22
N PRO A 214 9.55 -14.83 9.93
CA PRO A 214 9.97 -14.53 8.58
C PRO A 214 11.01 -15.53 8.05
N THR A 215 10.98 -15.73 6.74
CA THR A 215 12.07 -16.30 5.93
C THR A 215 12.33 -15.38 4.76
N VAL A 216 13.59 -15.25 4.33
CA VAL A 216 13.91 -14.48 3.12
C VAL A 216 13.42 -15.27 1.90
N PHE A 217 12.56 -14.64 1.09
CA PHE A 217 12.06 -15.20 -0.16
C PHE A 217 12.89 -14.75 -1.36
N ALA A 218 13.25 -13.47 -1.38
CA ALA A 218 14.18 -12.87 -2.35
C ALA A 218 15.00 -11.81 -1.62
N SER A 219 16.26 -11.65 -2.01
CA SER A 219 17.18 -10.70 -1.36
C SER A 219 17.98 -9.89 -2.36
N GLN A 220 18.67 -8.87 -1.86
CA GLN A 220 19.52 -7.99 -2.67
C GLN A 220 18.75 -7.40 -3.86
N ILE A 221 17.49 -7.01 -3.61
CA ILE A 221 16.71 -6.28 -4.60
C ILE A 221 17.26 -4.86 -4.57
N ASP A 222 18.26 -4.69 -5.43
CA ASP A 222 19.14 -3.53 -5.51
C ASP A 222 18.41 -2.23 -5.83
N VAL A 223 19.20 -1.17 -5.70
CA VAL A 223 18.88 0.26 -5.72
C VAL A 223 19.25 0.86 -7.09
N PRO A 224 18.62 0.52 -8.23
CA PRO A 224 18.85 1.29 -9.44
C PRO A 224 18.22 2.67 -9.22
N GLN A 225 19.06 3.69 -9.04
CA GLN A 225 18.70 5.12 -8.88
C GLN A 225 18.20 5.54 -7.49
N GLU A 226 18.97 5.26 -6.43
CA GLU A 226 18.74 5.79 -5.05
C GLU A 226 17.42 5.38 -4.36
N ASN A 227 16.51 4.70 -5.05
CA ASN A 227 15.31 4.14 -4.45
C ASN A 227 15.72 2.99 -3.52
N GLY A 228 15.69 3.24 -2.20
CA GLY A 228 16.32 2.44 -1.15
C GLY A 228 15.96 0.94 -1.05
N GLY A 229 15.13 0.41 -1.94
CA GLY A 229 14.77 -1.01 -2.06
C GLY A 229 13.35 -1.21 -2.61
N PRO A 230 12.78 -2.43 -2.51
CA PRO A 230 11.43 -2.72 -2.95
C PRO A 230 10.40 -2.04 -2.05
N GLU A 231 9.67 -1.02 -2.52
CA GLU A 231 8.67 -0.32 -1.69
C GLU A 231 7.34 -1.05 -1.55
N TYR A 232 6.86 -1.62 -2.65
CA TYR A 232 5.59 -2.35 -2.70
C TYR A 232 5.76 -3.63 -3.50
N LEU A 233 4.91 -4.60 -3.20
CA LEU A 233 4.83 -5.88 -3.90
C LEU A 233 3.37 -6.30 -4.04
N VAL A 234 3.08 -7.05 -5.09
CA VAL A 234 1.79 -7.70 -5.30
C VAL A 234 2.03 -9.06 -5.93
N ILE A 235 1.20 -10.03 -5.56
CA ILE A 235 1.22 -11.36 -6.18
C ILE A 235 0.12 -11.39 -7.22
N GLN A 236 0.47 -11.82 -8.43
CA GLN A 236 -0.51 -12.01 -9.49
C GLN A 236 -1.53 -13.07 -9.04
N PRO A 237 -2.84 -12.76 -9.05
CA PRO A 237 -3.85 -13.78 -8.81
C PRO A 237 -3.71 -14.89 -9.86
N ALA A 238 -3.98 -16.13 -9.48
CA ALA A 238 -4.11 -17.20 -10.47
C ALA A 238 -5.17 -16.78 -11.51
N LEU A 239 -4.79 -16.74 -12.79
CA LEU A 239 -5.71 -16.47 -13.89
C LEU A 239 -6.83 -17.53 -13.82
N ARG A 240 -8.09 -17.08 -13.79
CA ARG A 240 -9.25 -17.98 -13.84
C ARG A 240 -9.49 -18.47 -15.26
#